data_AF-A0A4R5CKG7-F1
#
_entry.id   AF-A0A4R5CKG7-F1
#
_cell.length_a   1.000
_cell.length_b   1.000
_cell.length_c   1.000
_cell.angle_alpha   90.00
_cell.angle_beta   90.00
_cell.angle_gamma   90.00
#
_symmetry.space_group_name_H-M   'P 1'
#
loop_
_entity.id
_entity.type
_entity.pdbx_description
1 polymer ?
#
loop_
_entity_poly.entity_id
_entity_poly.type
_entity_poly.pdbx_seq_one_letter_code
_entity_poly.pdbx_strand_id
1 'polypeptide(L)' 'MRELTDEGQDDTGDARVDEALRALETLDRVPVHQHADVIDDVHRALQDRLAADPTAESPPTDAGPGDVPPGDLRADAEG' A
#
# COMPACT_ATOMS: atom_id res chain seq x y z
N MET A 1 1.21 33.11 -10.51
CA MET A 1 1.19 31.71 -10.04
C MET A 1 -0.29 31.35 -9.87
N ARG A 2 -0.82 30.40 -10.63
CA ARG A 2 -2.19 29.93 -10.42
C ARG A 2 -2.18 29.06 -9.17
N GLU A 3 -2.83 29.52 -8.11
CA GLU A 3 -3.19 28.67 -6.99
C GLU A 3 -4.21 27.65 -7.52
N LEU A 4 -3.83 26.36 -7.54
CA LEU A 4 -4.78 25.26 -7.63
C LEU A 4 -5.41 25.15 -6.24
N THR A 5 -6.35 26.03 -5.91
CA THR A 5 -7.35 25.68 -4.90
C THR A 5 -8.27 24.71 -5.58
N ASP A 6 -7.92 23.45 -5.41
CA ASP A 6 -8.61 22.31 -5.94
C ASP A 6 -9.74 21.97 -4.97
N GLU A 7 -10.91 22.53 -5.23
CA GLU A 7 -12.11 22.35 -4.41
C GLU A 7 -12.75 20.96 -4.62
N GLY A 8 -12.04 20.02 -5.28
CA GLY A 8 -12.45 18.63 -5.53
C GLY A 8 -11.33 17.58 -5.39
N GLN A 9 -10.18 17.92 -4.79
CA GLN A 9 -8.99 17.05 -4.64
C GLN A 9 -8.98 16.31 -3.31
N ASP A 10 -9.78 16.76 -2.35
CA ASP A 10 -9.82 16.16 -1.02
C ASP A 10 -10.60 14.84 -1.01
N ASP A 11 -11.38 14.57 -2.08
CA ASP A 11 -12.18 13.37 -2.24
C ASP A 11 -11.68 12.50 -3.41
N THR A 12 -11.53 11.21 -3.18
CA THR A 12 -11.05 10.21 -4.15
C THR A 12 -12.12 9.84 -5.19
N GLY A 13 -13.35 10.36 -5.03
CA GLY A 13 -14.51 10.01 -5.84
C GLY A 13 -15.19 8.68 -5.46
N ASP A 14 -14.64 7.98 -4.46
CA ASP A 14 -15.25 6.81 -3.84
C ASP A 14 -15.50 7.11 -2.36
N ALA A 15 -16.78 7.30 -2.02
CA ALA A 15 -17.21 7.62 -0.66
C ALA A 15 -16.73 6.59 0.39
N ARG A 16 -16.50 5.33 0.00
CA ARG A 16 -15.93 4.33 0.91
C ARG A 16 -14.47 4.66 1.17
N VAL A 17 -13.67 4.85 0.12
CA VAL A 17 -12.25 5.23 0.21
C VAL A 17 -12.10 6.49 1.06
N ASP A 18 -12.89 7.51 0.77
CA ASP A 18 -12.88 8.79 1.50
C ASP A 18 -13.15 8.61 2.99
N GLU A 19 -14.11 7.74 3.36
CA GLU A 19 -14.40 7.42 4.75
C GLU A 19 -13.23 6.72 5.46
N ALA A 20 -12.46 5.86 4.78
CA ALA A 20 -11.25 5.30 5.39
C ALA A 20 -10.15 6.33 5.53
N LEU A 21 -9.99 7.23 4.56
CA LEU A 21 -8.96 8.27 4.61
C LEU A 21 -9.24 9.29 5.72
N ARG A 22 -10.51 9.59 6.03
CA ARG A 22 -10.88 10.42 7.21
C ARG A 22 -10.35 9.87 8.53
N ALA A 23 -10.14 8.55 8.66
CA ALA A 23 -9.55 7.99 9.87
C ALA A 23 -8.10 8.48 10.08
N LEU A 24 -7.38 8.89 9.03
CA LEU A 24 -6.04 9.46 9.14
C LEU A 24 -6.04 10.83 9.83
N GLU A 25 -7.15 11.58 9.83
CA GLU A 25 -7.28 12.85 10.58
C GLU A 25 -7.11 12.62 12.10
N THR A 26 -7.27 11.39 12.58
CA THR A 26 -7.04 11.04 13.99
C THR A 26 -5.56 11.06 14.36
N LEU A 27 -4.64 10.92 13.39
CA LEU A 27 -3.20 10.95 13.60
C LEU A 27 -2.72 12.26 14.23
N ASP A 28 -3.36 13.38 13.91
CA ASP A 28 -3.06 14.70 14.48
C ASP A 28 -3.36 14.79 15.99
N ARG A 29 -4.20 13.86 16.49
CA ARG A 29 -4.66 13.83 17.88
C ARG A 29 -4.05 12.71 18.69
N VAL A 30 -3.41 11.74 18.05
CA VAL A 30 -2.76 10.60 18.74
C VAL A 30 -1.24 10.76 18.76
N PRO A 31 -0.56 10.23 19.81
CA PRO A 31 0.89 10.19 19.85
C PRO A 31 1.48 9.40 18.68
N VAL A 32 2.68 9.80 18.22
CA VAL A 32 3.37 9.17 17.07
C VAL A 32 3.55 7.65 17.21
N HIS A 33 3.73 7.14 18.42
CA HIS A 33 3.87 5.69 18.65
C HIS A 33 2.59 4.88 18.38
N GLN A 34 1.43 5.55 18.25
CA GLN A 34 0.13 4.95 17.90
C GLN A 34 -0.22 5.17 16.42
N HIS A 35 0.63 5.88 15.66
CA HIS A 35 0.36 6.15 14.24
C HIS A 35 0.36 4.87 13.40
N ALA A 36 1.25 3.93 13.74
CA ALA A 36 1.35 2.65 13.03
C ALA A 36 0.03 1.87 13.05
N ASP A 37 -0.62 1.79 14.22
CA ASP A 37 -1.89 1.06 14.38
C ASP A 37 -3.00 1.68 13.51
N VAL A 38 -3.10 3.01 13.51
CA VAL A 38 -4.09 3.75 12.71
C VAL A 38 -3.83 3.57 11.21
N ILE A 39 -2.56 3.62 10.78
CA ILE A 39 -2.18 3.42 9.38
C ILE A 39 -2.46 1.99 8.93
N ASP A 40 -2.15 0.99 9.75
CA ASP A 40 -2.41 -0.42 9.45
C ASP A 40 -3.92 -0.70 9.31
N ASP A 41 -4.73 -0.09 10.16
CA ASP A 41 -6.19 -0.20 10.08
C ASP A 41 -6.76 0.41 8.79
N VAL A 42 -6.28 1.61 8.41
CA VAL A 42 -6.67 2.25 7.14
C VAL A 42 -6.21 1.42 5.95
N HIS A 43 -4.96 0.95 5.97
CA HIS A 43 -4.42 0.09 4.90
C HIS A 43 -5.25 -1.19 4.75
N ARG A 44 -5.60 -1.87 5.85
CA ARG A 44 -6.45 -3.07 5.82
C ARG A 44 -7.84 -2.76 5.25
N ALA A 45 -8.47 -1.67 5.68
CA ALA A 45 -9.78 -1.25 5.18
C ALA A 45 -9.77 -0.95 3.66
N LEU A 46 -8.68 -0.37 3.15
CA LEU A 46 -8.50 -0.14 1.71
C LEU A 46 -8.26 -1.44 0.94
N GLN A 47 -7.43 -2.34 1.47
CA GLN A 47 -7.16 -3.65 0.85
C GLN A 47 -8.41 -4.53 0.78
N ASP A 48 -9.22 -4.56 1.85
CA ASP A 48 -10.48 -5.31 1.86
C ASP A 48 -11.45 -4.83 0.77
N ARG A 49 -11.44 -3.53 0.47
CA ARG A 49 -12.28 -2.94 -0.59
C ARG A 49 -11.73 -3.24 -1.97
N LEU A 50 -10.41 -3.15 -2.15
CA LEU A 50 -9.77 -3.53 -3.41
C LEU A 50 -10.01 -5.01 -3.71
N ALA A 51 -9.93 -5.88 -2.71
CA ALA A 51 -10.23 -7.31 -2.85
C ALA A 51 -11.72 -7.59 -3.15
N ALA A 52 -12.62 -6.69 -2.75
CA ALA A 52 -14.04 -6.79 -3.05
C ALA A 52 -14.40 -6.29 -4.46
N ASP A 53 -13.49 -5.61 -5.17
CA ASP A 53 -13.70 -5.18 -6.55
C ASP A 53 -13.39 -6.33 -7.53
N PRO A 54 -14.38 -6.90 -8.23
CA PRO A 54 -14.17 -8.02 -9.14
C PRO A 54 -13.38 -7.62 -10.41
N THR A 55 -13.14 -6.32 -10.61
CA THR A 55 -12.34 -5.76 -11.71
C THR A 55 -10.86 -5.62 -11.34
N ALA A 56 -10.50 -5.77 -10.06
CA ALA A 56 -9.12 -5.89 -9.65
C ALA A 56 -8.58 -7.21 -10.20
N GLU A 57 -8.08 -7.17 -11.45
CA GLU A 57 -7.36 -8.27 -12.05
C GLU A 57 -6.33 -8.75 -11.02
N SER A 58 -6.41 -10.03 -10.66
CA SER A 58 -5.41 -10.65 -9.81
C SER A 58 -4.05 -10.31 -10.39
N PRO A 59 -3.09 -9.83 -9.59
CA PRO A 59 -1.76 -9.58 -10.12
C PRO A 59 -1.30 -10.89 -10.78
N PRO A 60 -0.71 -10.86 -11.99
CA PRO A 60 0.03 -12.02 -12.44
C PRO A 60 1.01 -12.30 -11.29
N THR A 61 0.90 -13.48 -10.68
CA THR A 61 1.97 -14.03 -9.87
C THR A 61 3.09 -14.34 -10.86
N ASP A 62 3.74 -13.30 -11.36
CA ASP A 62 5.14 -13.35 -11.68
C ASP A 62 5.82 -13.22 -10.33
N ALA A 63 5.84 -14.35 -9.61
CA ALA A 63 6.94 -14.60 -8.70
C ALA A 63 8.19 -14.47 -9.57
N GLY A 64 8.75 -13.26 -9.63
CA GLY A 64 9.96 -13.01 -10.38
C GLY A 64 11.00 -14.07 -9.99
N PRO A 65 11.90 -14.46 -10.90
CA PRO A 65 12.98 -15.39 -10.59
C PRO A 65 14.01 -14.68 -9.71
N GLY A 66 13.62 -14.40 -8.46
CA GLY A 66 14.41 -13.72 -7.44
C GLY A 66 14.74 -14.62 -6.25
N ASP A 67 14.32 -15.88 -6.27
CA ASP A 67 14.79 -16.91 -5.33
C ASP A 67 15.88 -17.75 -6.02
N VAL A 68 17.03 -17.11 -6.29
CA VAL A 68 18.29 -17.84 -6.45
C VAL A 68 19.01 -17.75 -5.10
N PRO A 69 19.13 -18.86 -4.34
CA PRO A 69 19.91 -18.85 -3.11
C PRO A 69 21.37 -18.51 -3.44
N PRO A 70 22.05 -17.65 -2.64
CA PRO A 70 23.45 -17.34 -2.89
C PRO A 70 24.28 -18.51 -2.38
N GLY A 71 24.65 -19.45 -3.25
CA GLY A 71 25.45 -20.56 -2.78
C GLY A 71 25.73 -21.71 -3.74
N ASP A 72 26.19 -21.45 -4.96
CA ASP A 72 26.97 -22.46 -5.70
C ASP A 72 28.05 -21.81 -6.59
N LEU A 73 28.84 -20.91 -5.99
CA LEU A 73 30.20 -20.65 -6.45
C LEU A 73 31.14 -21.62 -5.70
N ARG A 74 30.94 -22.93 -5.87
CA ARG A 74 32.00 -23.87 -5.52
C ARG A 74 33.03 -23.81 -6.63
N ALA A 75 34.10 -23.09 -6.31
CA ALA A 75 35.37 -23.18 -6.99
C ALA A 75 35.80 -24.66 -7.05
N ASP A 76 35.80 -25.23 -8.25
CA ASP A 76 36.69 -26.34 -8.57
C ASP A 76 37.64 -25.82 -9.64
N ALA A 77 38.75 -25.28 -9.13
CA ALA A 77 40.02 -25.36 -9.82
C ALA A 77 40.45 -26.83 -9.90
N GLU A 78 41.34 -27.09 -10.86
CA GLU A 78 42.16 -28.30 -11.05
C GLU A 78 41.64 -29.35 -12.06
N GLY A 79 42.46 -29.55 -13.10
CA GLY A 79 42.36 -30.58 -14.12
C GLY A 79 43.11 -30.20 -15.39
#